data_AF-A0A257MKG3-F1
#
_entry.id   AF-A0A257MKG3-F1
#
_cell.length_a   1.000
_cell.length_b   1.000
_cell.length_c   1.000
_cell.angle_alpha   90.00
_cell.angle_beta   90.00
_cell.angle_gamma   90.00
#
_symmetry.space_group_name_H-M   'P 1'
#
loop_
_entity.id
_entity.type
_entity.pdbx_description
1 polymer ?
#
loop_
_entity_poly.entity_id
_entity_poly.type
_entity_poly.pdbx_seq_one_letter_code
_entity_poly.pdbx_strand_id
1 'polypeptide(L)'
;MLPAWQYMESFGLRLVIYFVIGGSVTALTAYFASQGRGMLSAFITTLPLLTIFSFLVISAEGGSQTVQEYARSLLLFTPPWVCYVLVVLLGTGRMGIIRSLVLGVVLFVLLSLLLQKALSGQR
;
A
#
# COMPACT_ATOMS: atom_id res chain seq x y z
N MET A 1 -26.02 -15.72 15.78
CA MET A 1 -25.04 -14.67 16.12
C MET A 1 -24.76 -13.91 14.84
N LEU A 2 -25.16 -12.64 14.74
CA LEU A 2 -24.88 -11.82 13.55
C LEU A 2 -23.36 -11.59 13.44
N PRO A 3 -22.78 -11.54 12.23
CA PRO A 3 -21.33 -11.48 12.12
C PRO A 3 -20.82 -10.08 12.51
N ALA A 4 -19.57 -9.97 12.96
CA ALA A 4 -19.04 -8.75 13.59
C ALA A 4 -19.08 -7.49 12.70
N TRP A 5 -19.08 -7.66 11.37
CA TRP A 5 -19.21 -6.60 10.37
C TRP A 5 -20.53 -5.80 10.44
N GLN A 6 -21.56 -6.34 11.09
CA GLN A 6 -22.90 -5.77 11.21
C GLN A 6 -23.00 -4.85 12.44
N TYR A 7 -21.94 -4.77 13.26
CA TYR A 7 -21.78 -3.76 14.31
C TYR A 7 -20.97 -2.55 13.84
N MET A 8 -20.42 -2.58 12.62
CA MET A 8 -19.71 -1.47 11.97
C MET A 8 -20.63 -0.59 11.10
N GLU A 9 -21.93 -0.56 11.43
CA GLU A 9 -22.98 0.13 10.66
C GLU A 9 -22.76 1.66 10.60
N SER A 10 -22.21 2.27 11.65
CA SER A 10 -21.96 3.71 11.64
C SER A 10 -20.69 4.03 10.82
N PHE A 11 -20.89 4.78 9.74
CA PHE A 11 -19.80 5.29 8.90
C PHE A 11 -18.68 5.96 9.74
N GLY A 12 -19.06 6.69 10.79
CA GLY A 12 -18.13 7.33 11.72
C GLY A 12 -17.21 6.36 12.47
N LEU A 13 -17.74 5.25 13.02
CA LEU A 13 -16.92 4.27 13.74
C LEU A 13 -15.86 3.63 12.82
N ARG A 14 -16.24 3.35 11.57
CA ARG A 14 -15.33 2.80 10.56
C ARG A 14 -14.19 3.76 10.22
N LEU A 15 -14.47 5.06 10.09
CA LEU A 15 -13.43 6.07 9.89
C LEU A 15 -12.48 6.17 11.08
N VAL A 16 -13.00 6.12 12.31
CA VAL A 16 -12.18 6.11 13.52
C VAL A 16 -11.27 4.88 13.55
N ILE A 17 -11.77 3.70 13.21
CA ILE A 17 -10.96 2.47 13.14
C ILE A 17 -9.85 2.62 12.08
N TYR A 18 -10.16 3.10 10.88
CA TYR A 18 -9.15 3.32 9.84
C TYR A 18 -8.09 4.34 10.26
N PHE A 19 -8.50 5.42 10.91
CA PHE A 19 -7.59 6.42 11.46
C PHE A 19 -6.68 5.83 12.54
N VAL A 20 -7.23 5.06 13.50
CA VAL A 20 -6.44 4.43 14.57
C VAL A 20 -5.44 3.44 14.00
N ILE A 21 -5.83 2.62 13.03
CA ILE A 21 -4.93 1.66 12.39
C ILE A 21 -3.81 2.37 11.63
N GLY A 22 -4.16 3.30 10.73
CA GLY A 22 -3.17 4.04 9.94
C GLY A 22 -2.25 4.90 10.81
N GLY A 23 -2.83 5.58 11.81
CA GLY A 23 -2.11 6.38 12.78
C GLY A 23 -1.15 5.54 13.63
N SER A 24 -1.58 4.36 14.09
CA SER A 24 -0.73 3.45 14.87
C SER A 24 0.44 2.92 14.05
N VAL A 25 0.21 2.49 12.80
CA VAL A 25 1.28 2.07 11.89
C VAL A 25 2.29 3.19 11.70
N THR A 26 1.81 4.40 11.39
CA THR A 26 2.67 5.57 11.15
C THR A 26 3.48 5.94 12.40
N ALA A 27 2.84 5.98 13.57
CA ALA A 27 3.49 6.32 14.82
C ALA A 27 4.55 5.27 15.22
N LEU A 28 4.23 3.98 15.11
CA LEU A 28 5.17 2.90 15.42
C LEU A 28 6.35 2.88 14.44
N THR A 29 6.09 3.07 13.15
CA THR A 29 7.16 3.22 12.14
C THR A 29 8.11 4.36 12.51
N ALA A 30 7.58 5.54 12.83
CA ALA A 30 8.39 6.70 13.20
C ALA A 30 9.18 6.44 14.50
N TYR A 31 8.54 5.85 15.51
CA TYR A 31 9.17 5.52 16.79
C TYR A 31 10.33 4.53 16.62
N PHE A 32 10.15 3.44 15.88
CA PHE A 32 11.23 2.48 15.67
C PHE A 32 12.32 3.01 14.73
N ALA A 33 11.95 3.85 13.76
CA ALA A 33 12.93 4.54 12.92
C ALA A 33 13.82 5.48 13.74
N SER A 34 13.25 6.25 14.68
CA SER A 34 14.02 7.18 15.53
C SER A 34 14.98 6.47 16.50
N GLN A 35 14.70 5.19 16.81
CA GLN A 35 15.58 4.34 17.62
C GLN A 35 16.67 3.63 16.79
N GLY A 36 16.84 3.98 15.51
CA GLY A 36 17.79 3.32 14.60
C GLY A 36 17.36 1.92 14.14
N ARG A 37 16.13 1.48 14.47
CA ARG A 37 15.62 0.14 14.12
C ARG A 37 14.94 0.14 12.75
N GLY A 38 15.71 0.50 11.71
CA GLY A 38 15.21 0.68 10.34
C GLY A 38 14.52 -0.56 9.72
N MET A 39 15.01 -1.76 10.03
CA MET A 39 14.38 -3.00 9.54
C MET A 39 12.99 -3.23 10.16
N LEU A 40 12.83 -2.92 11.45
CA LEU A 40 11.55 -3.07 12.15
C LEU A 40 10.55 -2.00 11.69
N SER A 41 11.00 -0.76 11.49
CA SER A 41 10.14 0.30 10.96
C SER A 41 9.67 -0.01 9.53
N ALA A 42 10.55 -0.58 8.69
CA ALA A 42 10.17 -1.06 7.36
C ALA A 42 9.13 -2.18 7.45
N PHE A 43 9.37 -3.21 8.27
CA PHE A 43 8.43 -4.31 8.49
C PHE A 43 7.03 -3.83 8.91
N ILE A 44 6.96 -2.93 9.90
CA ILE A 44 5.69 -2.37 10.40
C ILE A 44 4.95 -1.60 9.30
N THR A 45 5.67 -0.77 8.53
CA THR A 45 5.10 0.00 7.42
C THR A 45 4.57 -0.91 6.31
N THR A 46 5.19 -2.08 6.11
CA THR A 46 4.80 -3.04 5.06
C THR A 46 3.72 -4.03 5.50
N LEU A 47 3.20 -3.94 6.72
CA LEU A 47 2.08 -4.79 7.14
C LEU A 47 0.90 -4.61 6.18
N PRO A 48 0.32 -5.70 5.63
CA PRO A 48 -0.69 -5.61 4.57
C PRO A 48 -2.09 -5.26 5.11
N LEU A 49 -2.19 -4.35 6.09
CA LEU A 49 -3.44 -4.04 6.78
C LEU A 49 -4.47 -3.45 5.82
N LEU A 50 -4.10 -2.40 5.06
CA LEU A 50 -4.97 -1.82 4.04
C LEU A 50 -5.32 -2.85 2.96
N THR A 51 -4.35 -3.65 2.53
CA THR A 51 -4.58 -4.68 1.50
C THR A 51 -5.55 -5.75 1.97
N ILE A 52 -5.47 -6.20 3.23
CA ILE A 52 -6.43 -7.12 3.84
C ILE A 52 -7.83 -6.52 3.81
N PHE A 53 -7.99 -5.24 4.20
CA PHE A 53 -9.29 -4.56 4.12
C PHE A 53 -9.82 -4.50 2.69
N SER A 54 -8.98 -4.14 1.72
CA SER A 54 -9.37 -4.12 0.30
C SER A 54 -9.82 -5.51 -0.17
N PHE A 55 -9.11 -6.57 0.19
CA PHE A 55 -9.51 -7.94 -0.16
C PHE A 55 -10.87 -8.33 0.42
N LEU A 56 -11.16 -7.95 1.67
CA LEU A 56 -12.46 -8.22 2.30
C LEU A 56 -13.60 -7.46 1.61
N VAL A 57 -13.39 -6.18 1.28
CA VAL A 57 -14.38 -5.36 0.57
C VAL A 57 -14.64 -5.91 -0.83
N ILE A 58 -13.58 -6.16 -1.60
CA ILE A 58 -13.68 -6.71 -2.96
C ILE A 58 -14.33 -8.10 -2.94
N SER A 59 -14.01 -8.93 -1.94
CA SER A 59 -14.66 -10.23 -1.77
C SER A 59 -16.16 -10.10 -1.50
N ALA A 60 -16.59 -9.09 -0.74
CA ALA A 60 -17.99 -8.86 -0.45
C ALA A 60 -18.77 -8.36 -1.68
N GLU A 61 -18.12 -7.62 -2.57
CA GLU A 61 -18.73 -7.04 -3.78
C GLU A 61 -18.72 -8.00 -5.00
N GLY A 62 -17.67 -8.79 -5.18
CA GLY A 62 -17.45 -9.58 -6.41
C GLY A 62 -17.07 -11.05 -6.21
N GLY A 63 -16.95 -11.52 -4.96
CA GLY A 63 -16.58 -12.90 -4.66
C GLY A 63 -15.12 -13.25 -4.99
N SER A 64 -14.82 -14.55 -5.01
CA SER A 64 -13.44 -15.06 -5.04
C SER A 64 -12.69 -14.81 -6.36
N GLN A 65 -13.40 -14.73 -7.49
CA GLN A 65 -12.78 -14.45 -8.79
C GLN A 65 -12.25 -13.02 -8.86
N THR A 66 -13.04 -12.03 -8.43
CA THR A 66 -12.62 -10.62 -8.39
C THR A 66 -11.45 -10.40 -7.43
N VAL A 67 -11.41 -11.13 -6.31
CA VAL A 67 -10.26 -11.17 -5.39
C VAL A 67 -9.00 -11.66 -6.09
N GLN A 68 -9.07 -12.74 -6.88
CA GLN A 68 -7.91 -13.25 -7.61
C GLN A 68 -7.43 -12.28 -8.69
N GLU A 69 -8.34 -11.64 -9.41
CA GLU A 69 -8.01 -10.63 -10.43
C GLU A 69 -7.34 -9.40 -9.79
N TYR A 70 -7.86 -8.94 -8.65
CA TYR A 70 -7.24 -7.88 -7.86
C TYR A 70 -5.85 -8.29 -7.35
N ALA A 71 -5.69 -9.50 -6.81
CA ALA A 71 -4.39 -10.00 -6.35
C ALA A 71 -3.36 -10.05 -7.48
N ARG A 72 -3.73 -10.56 -8.66
CA ARG A 72 -2.87 -10.58 -9.85
C ARG A 72 -2.47 -9.15 -10.26
N SER A 73 -3.42 -8.23 -10.26
CA SER A 73 -3.17 -6.83 -10.58
C SER A 73 -2.22 -6.18 -9.57
N LEU A 74 -2.38 -6.48 -8.28
CA LEU A 74 -1.49 -5.99 -7.22
C LEU A 74 -0.06 -6.48 -7.40
N LEU A 75 0.12 -7.76 -7.75
CA LEU A 75 1.43 -8.34 -8.04
C LEU A 75 2.12 -7.63 -9.21
N LEU A 76 1.38 -7.27 -10.25
CA LEU A 76 1.91 -6.51 -11.40
C LEU A 76 2.46 -5.14 -10.99
N PHE A 77 1.92 -4.48 -9.96
CA PHE A 77 2.44 -3.19 -9.50
C PHE A 77 3.64 -3.29 -8.55
N THR A 78 4.05 -4.51 -8.17
CA THR A 78 5.21 -4.72 -7.29
C THR A 78 6.53 -4.26 -7.92
N PRO A 79 6.87 -4.59 -9.19
CA PRO A 79 8.11 -4.11 -9.79
C PRO A 79 8.21 -2.57 -9.89
N PRO A 80 7.18 -1.83 -10.35
CA PRO A 80 7.16 -0.36 -10.26
C PRO A 80 7.39 0.17 -8.84
N TRP A 81 6.80 -0.48 -7.82
CA TRP A 81 7.00 -0.09 -6.43
C TRP A 81 8.45 -0.28 -5.96
N VAL A 82 9.10 -1.39 -6.34
CA VAL A 82 10.52 -1.62 -6.06
C VAL A 82 11.38 -0.53 -6.71
N CYS A 83 11.09 -0.15 -7.96
CA CYS A 83 11.78 0.96 -8.63
C CYS A 83 11.61 2.28 -7.87
N TYR A 84 10.42 2.58 -7.36
CA TYR A 84 10.17 3.74 -6.50
C TYR A 84 11.06 3.73 -5.25
N VAL A 85 11.11 2.61 -4.52
CA VAL A 85 11.94 2.48 -3.32
C VAL A 85 13.42 2.65 -3.64
N LEU A 86 13.89 2.10 -4.77
CA LEU A 86 15.28 2.28 -5.23
C LEU A 86 15.62 3.75 -5.53
N VAL A 87 14.71 4.49 -6.16
CA VAL A 87 14.89 5.93 -6.39
C VAL A 87 15.00 6.68 -5.07
N VAL A 88 14.16 6.38 -4.08
CA VAL A 88 14.24 7.01 -2.76
C VAL A 88 15.55 6.65 -2.06
N LEU A 89 15.94 5.37 -2.07
CA LEU A 89 17.18 4.88 -1.47
C LEU A 89 18.42 5.58 -2.04
N LEU A 90 18.54 5.64 -3.37
CA LEU A 90 19.71 6.21 -4.05
C LEU A 90 19.67 7.75 -4.12
N GLY A 91 18.47 8.32 -4.16
CA GLY A 91 18.24 9.75 -4.36
C GLY A 91 18.33 10.57 -3.08
N THR A 92 18.03 9.99 -1.91
CA THR A 92 17.94 10.75 -0.64
C THR A 92 19.25 11.44 -0.28
N GLY A 93 20.39 10.77 -0.45
CA GLY A 93 21.71 11.36 -0.18
C GLY A 93 22.21 12.35 -1.26
N ARG A 94 21.65 12.33 -2.47
CA ARG A 94 22.14 13.13 -3.61
C ARG A 94 21.28 14.36 -3.89
N MET A 95 19.96 14.22 -3.76
CA MET A 95 18.97 15.22 -4.18
C MET A 95 18.09 15.69 -3.01
N GLY A 96 18.27 15.10 -1.82
CA GLY A 96 17.38 15.31 -0.67
C GLY A 96 16.08 14.50 -0.77
N ILE A 97 15.41 14.35 0.38
CA ILE A 97 14.25 13.47 0.54
C ILE A 97 13.03 13.87 -0.31
N ILE A 98 12.72 15.17 -0.41
CA ILE A 98 11.51 15.62 -1.11
C ILE A 98 11.64 15.33 -2.61
N ARG A 99 12.79 15.65 -3.21
CA ARG A 99 13.02 15.42 -4.64
C ARG A 99 13.08 13.94 -4.98
N SER A 100 13.68 13.12 -4.12
CA SER A 100 13.72 11.66 -4.33
C SER A 100 12.32 11.03 -4.25
N LEU A 101 11.48 11.49 -3.31
CA LEU A 101 10.08 11.06 -3.22
C LEU A 101 9.28 11.45 -4.46
N VAL A 102 9.33 12.73 -4.88
CA VAL A 102 8.60 13.19 -6.07
C VAL A 102 9.02 12.39 -7.31
N LEU A 103 10.34 12.24 -7.54
CA LEU A 103 10.85 11.49 -8.68
C LEU A 103 10.42 10.02 -8.62
N GLY A 104 10.48 9.40 -7.45
CA GLY A 104 10.07 8.02 -7.27
C GLY A 104 8.57 7.81 -7.55
N VAL A 105 7.71 8.72 -7.08
CA VAL A 105 6.26 8.65 -7.35
C VAL A 105 5.97 8.81 -8.83
N VAL A 106 6.61 9.76 -9.50
CA VAL A 106 6.48 9.94 -10.96
C VAL A 106 6.92 8.66 -11.69
N LEU A 107 8.05 8.07 -11.31
CA LEU A 107 8.54 6.83 -11.91
C LEU A 107 7.57 5.67 -11.69
N PHE A 108 7.04 5.51 -10.47
CA PHE A 108 6.04 4.49 -10.15
C PHE A 108 4.81 4.58 -11.06
N VAL A 109 4.26 5.80 -11.22
CA VAL A 109 3.08 6.02 -12.05
C VAL A 109 3.38 5.70 -13.52
N LEU A 110 4.48 6.21 -14.06
CA LEU A 110 4.87 5.99 -15.45
C LEU A 110 5.09 4.49 -15.74
N LEU A 111 5.84 3.79 -14.89
CA LEU A 111 6.08 2.35 -15.05
C LEU A 111 4.79 1.54 -14.91
N SER A 112 3.91 1.90 -13.96
CA SER A 112 2.61 1.24 -13.79
C SER A 112 1.72 1.42 -15.02
N LEU A 113 1.70 2.61 -15.63
CA LEU A 113 0.94 2.87 -16.86
C LEU A 113 1.51 2.13 -18.06
N LEU A 114 2.84 2.09 -18.19
CA LEU A 114 3.51 1.34 -19.25
C LEU A 114 3.24 -0.16 -19.15
N LEU A 115 3.30 -0.72 -17.93
CA LEU A 115 3.03 -2.13 -17.69
C LEU A 115 1.56 -2.48 -17.99
N GLN A 116 0.62 -1.62 -17.57
CA GLN A 116 -0.79 -1.77 -17.92
C GLN A 116 -1.00 -1.76 -19.44
N LYS A 117 -0.39 -0.82 -20.17
CA LYS A 117 -0.47 -0.76 -21.64
C LYS A 117 0.12 -2.00 -22.32
N ALA A 118 1.29 -2.45 -21.87
CA ALA A 118 1.97 -3.61 -22.44
C ALA A 118 1.16 -4.91 -22.27
N LEU A 119 0.47 -5.07 -21.13
CA LEU A 119 -0.33 -6.26 -20.83
C LEU A 119 -1.75 -6.19 -21.40
N SER A 120 -2.33 -4.99 -21.54
CA SER A 120 -3.64 -4.81 -22.17
C SER A 120 -3.57 -4.91 -23.69
N GLY A 121 -2.45 -4.51 -24.32
CA GLY A 121 -2.22 -4.68 -25.76
C GLY A 121 -1.91 -6.14 -26.20
N GLN A 122 -1.90 -7.10 -25.28
CA GLN A 122 -1.77 -8.53 -25.55
C GLN A 122 -3.12 -9.28 -25.56
N ARG A 123 -4.23 -8.57 -25.39
CA ARG A 123 -5.61 -9.08 -25.55
C ARG A 123 -6.24 -8.46 -26.78
#